data_AF-A0A960BA55-F1
#
_entry.id   AF-A0A960BA55-F1
#
_cell.length_a   1.000
_cell.length_b   1.000
_cell.length_c   1.000
_cell.angle_alpha   90.00
_cell.angle_beta   90.00
_cell.angle_gamma   90.00
#
_symmetry.space_group_name_H-M   'P 1'
#
loop_
_entity.id
_entity.type
_entity.pdbx_description
1 polymer ?
#
loop_
_entity_poly.entity_id
_entity_poly.type
_entity_poly.pdbx_seq_one_letter_code
_entity_poly.pdbx_strand_id
1 'polypeptide(L)'
;SNGGYYWSYWSAPVNSDGTLGEWTYYQVGPDSSKPASGTAEGWLLTNEQDATGPALNTLPEAAASASPAATASSPAPAASSGSPTGLIVAGVAVAVALLGLGGWWLARGRRR
;
A
#
# COMPACT_ATOMS: atom_id res chain seq x y z
N SER A 1 -9.21 -17.70 -23.16
CA SER A 1 -9.37 -16.28 -23.55
C SER A 1 -10.04 -15.55 -22.40
N ASN A 2 -9.71 -14.28 -22.16
CA ASN A 2 -10.35 -13.48 -21.11
C ASN A 2 -11.74 -12.98 -21.58
N GLY A 3 -12.58 -13.88 -22.11
CA GLY A 3 -13.90 -13.54 -22.65
C GLY A 3 -13.91 -12.58 -23.85
N GLY A 4 -12.77 -12.36 -24.53
CA GLY A 4 -12.64 -11.35 -25.58
C GLY A 4 -12.24 -9.96 -25.07
N TYR A 5 -12.04 -9.80 -23.77
CA TYR A 5 -11.52 -8.58 -23.16
C TYR A 5 -10.00 -8.57 -23.13
N TYR A 6 -9.44 -7.38 -23.22
CA TYR A 6 -8.01 -7.13 -23.10
C TYR A 6 -7.77 -5.81 -22.37
N TRP A 7 -6.58 -5.68 -21.77
CA TRP A 7 -6.15 -4.45 -21.12
C TRP A 7 -5.42 -3.58 -22.13
N SER A 8 -5.86 -2.33 -22.24
CA SER A 8 -5.15 -1.24 -22.91
C SER A 8 -4.44 -0.40 -21.86
N TYR A 9 -3.22 0.03 -22.17
CA TYR A 9 -2.40 0.79 -21.26
C TYR A 9 -1.99 2.13 -21.90
N TRP A 10 -2.01 3.18 -21.09
CA TRP A 10 -1.87 4.56 -21.54
C TRP A 10 -1.00 5.36 -20.59
N SER A 11 -0.29 6.34 -21.13
CA SER A 11 0.56 7.26 -20.39
C SER A 11 0.37 8.70 -20.88
N ALA A 12 0.35 9.66 -19.97
CA ALA A 12 0.30 11.09 -20.27
C ALA A 12 1.31 11.86 -19.39
N PRO A 13 1.99 12.90 -19.91
CA PRO A 13 2.81 13.76 -19.09
C PRO A 13 1.93 14.61 -18.16
N VAL A 14 2.41 14.83 -16.94
CA VAL A 14 1.79 15.74 -15.97
C VAL A 14 2.51 17.08 -16.06
N ASN A 15 1.75 18.13 -16.39
CA ASN A 15 2.27 19.49 -16.40
C ASN A 15 2.40 20.04 -14.97
N SER A 16 3.19 21.10 -14.80
CA SER A 16 3.44 21.70 -13.48
C SER A 16 2.19 22.27 -12.81
N ASP A 17 1.15 22.57 -13.60
CA ASP A 17 -0.16 23.05 -13.13
C ASP A 17 -1.13 21.90 -12.79
N GLY A 18 -0.69 20.64 -12.88
CA GLY A 18 -1.51 19.46 -12.62
C GLY A 18 -2.40 19.05 -13.79
N THR A 19 -2.36 19.75 -14.92
CA THR A 19 -3.02 19.29 -16.15
C THR A 19 -2.29 18.09 -16.75
N LEU A 20 -3.03 17.24 -17.45
CA LEU A 20 -2.49 16.10 -18.17
C LEU A 20 -2.34 16.46 -19.65
N GLY A 21 -1.21 16.09 -20.23
CA GLY A 21 -1.00 16.15 -21.68
C GLY A 21 -1.74 15.04 -22.42
N GLU A 22 -1.37 14.82 -23.68
CA GLU A 22 -2.00 13.82 -24.53
C GLU A 22 -1.72 12.39 -24.04
N TRP A 23 -2.76 11.57 -24.00
CA TRP A 23 -2.65 10.15 -23.67
C TRP A 23 -2.08 9.37 -24.85
N THR A 24 -0.94 8.73 -24.63
CA THR A 24 -0.29 7.86 -25.60
C THR A 24 -0.51 6.41 -25.22
N TYR A 25 -0.85 5.57 -26.20
CA TYR A 25 -1.02 4.12 -26.01
C TYR A 25 0.33 3.41 -25.84
N TYR A 26 0.39 2.46 -24.92
CA TYR A 26 1.57 1.63 -24.66
C TYR A 26 1.20 0.15 -24.62
N GLN A 27 2.06 -0.68 -25.22
CA GLN A 27 1.94 -2.15 -25.20
C GLN A 27 2.77 -2.75 -24.07
N VAL A 28 2.66 -2.21 -22.86
CA VAL A 28 3.31 -2.81 -21.67
C VAL A 28 2.24 -3.27 -20.68
N GLY A 29 2.49 -4.41 -20.07
CA GLY A 29 1.63 -4.94 -19.01
C GLY A 29 1.81 -4.14 -17.72
N PRO A 30 0.80 -4.14 -16.83
CA PRO A 30 0.89 -3.47 -15.53
C PRO A 30 2.08 -3.94 -14.69
N ASP A 31 2.44 -5.23 -14.75
CA ASP A 31 3.57 -5.79 -14.01
C ASP A 31 4.94 -5.24 -14.46
N SER A 32 5.01 -4.73 -15.68
CA SER A 32 6.22 -4.13 -16.26
C SER A 32 6.24 -2.60 -16.17
N SER A 33 5.12 -1.97 -15.82
CA SER A 33 5.03 -0.52 -15.73
C SER A 33 5.71 0.00 -14.46
N LYS A 34 6.49 1.06 -14.60
CA LYS A 34 7.12 1.78 -13.49
C LYS A 34 6.88 3.28 -13.72
N PRO A 35 5.81 3.85 -13.15
CA PRO A 35 5.48 5.24 -13.39
C PRO A 35 6.63 6.14 -12.98
N ALA A 36 7.12 6.91 -13.96
CA ALA A 36 8.08 7.95 -13.70
C ALA A 36 7.38 9.12 -12.98
N SER A 37 8.14 9.84 -12.15
CA SER A 37 7.64 11.09 -11.59
C SER A 37 7.24 12.06 -12.71
N GLY A 38 6.09 12.71 -12.56
CA GLY A 38 5.56 13.61 -13.60
C GLY A 38 4.85 12.90 -14.75
N THR A 39 4.53 11.62 -14.62
CA THR A 39 3.75 10.86 -15.61
C THR A 39 2.50 10.27 -14.96
N ALA A 40 1.36 10.37 -15.64
CA ALA A 40 0.12 9.72 -15.28
C ALA A 40 -0.05 8.45 -16.12
N GLU A 41 -0.53 7.38 -15.48
CA GLU A 41 -0.76 6.09 -16.10
C GLU A 41 -2.25 5.73 -16.03
N GLY A 42 -2.74 4.99 -17.02
CA GLY A 42 -4.15 4.57 -17.09
C GLY A 42 -4.31 3.21 -17.74
N TRP A 43 -5.26 2.43 -17.22
CA TRP A 43 -5.64 1.13 -17.78
C TRP A 43 -7.11 1.12 -18.17
N LEU A 44 -7.41 0.53 -19.31
CA LEU A 44 -8.77 0.30 -19.77
C LEU A 44 -8.95 -1.19 -20.11
N LEU A 45 -9.85 -1.86 -19.40
CA LEU A 45 -10.31 -3.19 -19.78
C LEU A 45 -11.43 -3.03 -20.80
N THR A 46 -11.20 -3.46 -22.04
CA THR A 46 -12.19 -3.34 -23.12
C THR A 46 -12.18 -4.57 -24.02
N ASN A 47 -13.24 -4.75 -24.79
CA ASN A 47 -13.35 -5.72 -25.87
C ASN A 47 -13.50 -5.04 -27.26
N GLU A 48 -13.45 -3.71 -27.30
CA GLU A 48 -13.49 -2.90 -28.53
C GLU A 48 -12.12 -2.92 -29.21
N GLN A 49 -12.03 -2.88 -30.54
CA GLN A 49 -10.73 -2.90 -31.24
C GLN A 49 -10.00 -1.54 -31.21
N ASP A 50 -10.76 -0.45 -31.15
CA ASP A 50 -10.25 0.92 -31.16
C ASP A 50 -10.37 1.56 -29.77
N ALA A 51 -9.63 1.01 -28.81
CA ALA A 51 -9.62 1.54 -27.45
C ALA A 51 -9.23 3.03 -27.46
N THR A 52 -10.07 3.88 -26.87
CA THR A 52 -9.75 5.29 -26.67
C THR A 52 -9.08 5.48 -25.31
N GLY A 53 -8.10 6.38 -25.25
CA GLY A 53 -7.41 6.71 -24.00
C GLY A 53 -8.33 7.30 -22.94
N PRO A 54 -7.87 7.38 -21.68
CA PRO A 54 -8.64 7.99 -20.61
C PRO A 54 -9.08 9.42 -20.93
N ALA A 55 -10.32 9.78 -20.60
CA ALA A 55 -10.84 11.14 -20.75
C ALA A 55 -10.43 12.07 -19.58
N LEU A 56 -9.33 11.77 -18.87
CA LEU A 56 -8.82 12.64 -17.82
C LEU A 56 -7.87 13.69 -18.42
N ASN A 57 -8.11 14.95 -18.07
CA ASN A 57 -7.31 16.09 -18.54
C ASN A 57 -6.59 16.81 -17.40
N THR A 58 -6.88 16.44 -16.15
CA THR A 58 -6.24 16.97 -14.95
C THR A 58 -6.04 15.84 -13.96
N LEU A 59 -4.98 15.93 -13.16
CA LEU A 59 -4.88 15.07 -11.99
C LEU A 59 -6.04 15.38 -11.05
N PRO A 60 -6.71 14.35 -10.49
CA PRO A 60 -7.61 14.57 -9.38
C PRO A 60 -6.80 15.15 -8.22
N GLU A 61 -7.38 16.14 -7.53
CA GLU A 61 -6.76 16.67 -6.32
C GLU A 61 -6.49 15.52 -5.36
N ALA A 62 -5.22 15.32 -5.02
CA ALA A 62 -4.84 14.26 -4.10
C ALA A 62 -5.59 14.53 -2.79
N ALA A 63 -6.52 13.63 -2.43
CA ALA A 63 -7.17 13.68 -1.13
C ALA A 63 -6.05 13.80 -0.10
N ALA A 64 -6.01 14.93 0.63
CA ALA A 64 -4.95 15.21 1.57
C ALA A 64 -4.75 13.96 2.43
N SER A 65 -3.57 13.34 2.34
CA SER A 65 -3.22 12.27 3.26
C SER A 65 -3.34 12.88 4.64
N ALA A 66 -4.41 12.54 5.35
CA ALA A 66 -4.55 12.91 6.74
C ALA A 66 -3.33 12.28 7.42
N SER A 67 -2.36 13.13 7.78
CA SER A 67 -1.30 12.71 8.69
C SER A 67 -2.01 12.13 9.90
N PRO A 68 -1.76 10.87 10.30
CA PRO A 68 -2.38 10.33 11.50
C PRO A 68 -2.08 11.31 12.63
N ALA A 69 -3.11 11.93 13.18
CA ALA A 69 -2.95 12.86 14.28
C ALA A 69 -2.20 12.12 15.38
N ALA A 70 -1.02 12.63 15.75
CA ALA A 70 -0.31 12.11 16.90
C ALA A 70 -1.29 12.14 18.08
N THR A 71 -1.63 10.97 18.61
CA THR A 71 -2.36 10.89 19.86
C THR A 71 -1.47 11.55 20.90
N ALA A 72 -1.85 12.74 21.36
CA ALA A 72 -1.15 13.37 22.47
C ALA A 72 -1.16 12.38 23.63
N SER A 73 0.02 11.95 24.07
CA SER A 73 0.17 11.19 25.30
C SER A 73 -0.50 11.97 26.42
N SER A 74 -1.57 11.41 26.98
CA SER A 74 -2.23 11.95 28.16
C SER A 74 -1.17 12.18 29.24
N PRO A 75 -1.14 13.34 29.93
CA PRO A 75 -0.17 13.57 30.98
C PRO A 75 -0.28 12.46 32.03
N ALA A 76 0.86 11.89 32.42
CA ALA A 76 0.95 10.79 33.37
C ALA A 76 0.18 11.16 34.65
N PRO A 77 -0.78 10.33 35.11
CA PRO A 77 -1.40 10.55 36.41
C PRO A 77 -0.31 10.44 37.49
N ALA A 78 -0.20 11.48 38.32
CA ALA A 78 0.70 11.52 39.46
C ALA A 78 0.46 10.28 40.33
N ALA A 79 1.56 9.64 40.75
CA ALA A 79 1.56 8.38 41.47
C ALA A 79 0.58 8.40 42.66
N SER A 80 -0.45 7.55 42.58
CA SER A 80 -1.20 7.08 43.74
C SER A 80 -0.82 5.63 43.95
N SER A 81 0.03 5.42 44.94
CA SER A 81 0.32 4.15 45.61
C SER A 81 -0.90 3.22 45.69
N GLY A 82 -0.81 2.02 45.12
CA GLY A 82 -1.89 1.03 45.25
C GLY A 82 -1.78 -0.21 44.36
N SER A 83 -1.02 -1.20 44.85
CA SER A 83 -1.17 -2.65 44.66
C SER A 83 -0.88 -3.34 43.29
N PRO A 84 -0.23 -4.53 43.32
CA PRO A 84 0.55 -5.08 42.21
C PRO A 84 -0.25 -6.07 41.35
N THR A 85 -1.14 -5.59 40.50
CA THR A 85 -1.88 -6.45 39.54
C THR A 85 -1.62 -6.10 38.07
N GLY A 86 -0.79 -5.10 37.80
CA GLY A 86 -0.46 -4.61 36.45
C GLY A 86 0.62 -5.38 35.68
N LEU A 87 1.22 -6.44 36.24
CA LEU A 87 2.31 -7.18 35.57
C LEU A 87 1.85 -8.24 34.56
N ILE A 88 0.54 -8.50 34.43
CA ILE A 88 0.07 -9.69 33.72
C ILE A 88 -0.08 -9.48 32.19
N VAL A 89 -0.25 -8.25 31.69
CA VAL A 89 -0.46 -8.05 30.24
C VAL A 89 0.85 -7.82 29.46
N ALA A 90 1.87 -7.20 30.08
CA ALA A 90 3.17 -6.99 29.43
C ALA A 90 4.03 -8.27 29.33
N GLY A 91 3.78 -9.27 30.19
CA GLY A 91 4.50 -10.55 30.16
C GLY A 91 4.08 -11.51 29.03
N VAL A 92 2.87 -11.36 28.48
CA VAL A 92 2.32 -12.33 27.51
C VAL A 92 2.95 -12.18 26.12
N ALA A 93 3.27 -10.95 25.69
CA ALA A 93 3.89 -10.74 24.37
C ALA A 93 5.34 -11.25 24.30
N VAL A 94 6.11 -11.13 25.39
CA VAL A 94 7.51 -11.59 25.43
C VAL A 94 7.59 -13.12 25.58
N ALA A 95 6.66 -13.75 26.31
CA ALA A 95 6.63 -15.20 26.47
C ALA A 95 6.26 -15.94 25.18
N VAL A 96 5.35 -15.40 24.35
CA VAL A 96 4.97 -16.02 23.07
C VAL A 96 6.10 -15.94 22.03
N ALA A 97 6.88 -14.86 22.04
CA ALA A 97 8.02 -14.71 21.14
C ALA A 97 9.19 -15.67 21.49
N LEU A 98 9.44 -15.92 22.78
CA LEU A 98 10.52 -16.83 23.22
C LEU A 98 10.15 -18.32 23.08
N LEU A 99 8.87 -18.70 23.23
CA LEU A 99 8.41 -20.06 22.97
C LEU A 99 8.37 -20.40 21.46
N GLY A 100 8.02 -19.42 20.60
CA GLY A 100 7.98 -19.60 19.16
C GLY A 100 9.36 -19.83 18.51
N LEU A 101 10.39 -19.11 18.95
CA LEU A 101 11.75 -19.30 18.42
C LEU A 101 12.43 -20.58 18.93
N GLY A 102 12.17 -21.00 20.18
CA GLY A 102 12.74 -22.23 20.74
C GLY A 102 12.17 -23.51 20.09
N GLY A 103 10.87 -23.53 19.79
CA GLY A 103 10.21 -24.68 19.15
C GLY A 103 10.66 -24.95 17.72
N TRP A 104 10.98 -23.90 16.96
CA TRP A 104 11.42 -24.03 15.57
C TRP A 104 12.84 -24.62 15.44
N TRP A 105 13.73 -24.30 16.38
CA TRP A 105 15.10 -24.83 16.37
C TRP A 105 15.19 -26.29 16.82
N LEU A 106 14.30 -26.75 17.72
CA LEU A 106 14.23 -28.17 18.12
C LEU A 106 13.67 -29.07 17.00
N ALA A 107 12.75 -28.56 16.18
CA ALA A 107 12.16 -29.32 15.06
C ALA A 107 13.14 -29.51 13.89
N ARG A 108 14.12 -28.62 13.71
CA ARG A 108 15.13 -28.72 12.64
C ARG A 108 16.31 -29.63 12.98
N GLY A 109 16.49 -29.98 14.26
CA GLY A 109 17.56 -30.89 14.72
C GLY A 109 17.26 -32.39 14.56
N ARG A 110 16.04 -32.78 14.18
CA ARG A 110 15.61 -34.19 14.11
C ARG A 110 15.23 -34.64 12.70
N ARG A 111 16.09 -34.32 11.73
CA ARG A 111 16.22 -35.06 10.47
C ARG A 111 17.70 -35.28 10.15
N ARG A 112 18.29 -36.23 10.87
CA ARG A 112 19.30 -37.14 10.32
C ARG A 112 18.73 -38.53 10.44
#